data_AF-A0A4Z1JZN5-F1
#
_entry.id   AF-A0A4Z1JZN5-F1
#
_cell.length_a   1.000
_cell.length_b   1.000
_cell.length_c   1.000
_cell.angle_alpha   90.00
_cell.angle_beta   90.00
_cell.angle_gamma   90.00
#
_symmetry.space_group_name_H-M   'P 1'
#
loop_
_entity.id
_entity.type
_entity.pdbx_description
1 polymer ?
#
loop_
_entity_poly.entity_id
_entity_poly.type
_entity_poly.pdbx_seq_one_letter_code
_entity_poly.pdbx_strand_id
1 'polypeptide(L)'
;MSTEVAPPAPAAESTVLPQGMRKNGKQWHPVKKAFRPKAGNTSYEKRKANDEAIAATKAKEKEMKEEKEAARQAHITKIKEKRANKEERERYEKMAEKMHQKRVDRLKRREKRNKMLKS
;
A
#
# COMPACT_ATOMS: atom_id res chain seq x y z
N MET A 1 22.72 -48.20 -11.95
CA MET A 1 23.22 -47.18 -12.88
C MET A 1 23.53 -45.93 -12.08
N SER A 2 24.79 -45.80 -11.66
CA SER A 2 25.29 -44.67 -10.87
C SER A 2 25.59 -43.50 -11.80
N THR A 3 25.05 -42.33 -11.50
CA THR A 3 25.46 -41.06 -12.12
C THR A 3 26.08 -40.19 -11.04
N GLU A 4 27.41 -40.08 -11.09
CA GLU A 4 28.21 -39.18 -10.26
C GLU A 4 27.83 -37.72 -10.54
N VAL A 5 27.63 -36.96 -9.46
CA VAL A 5 27.50 -35.51 -9.47
C VAL A 5 28.90 -34.91 -9.48
N ALA A 6 29.24 -34.18 -10.53
CA ALA A 6 30.49 -33.42 -10.63
C ALA A 6 30.52 -32.29 -9.58
N PRO A 7 31.62 -32.12 -8.81
CA PRO A 7 31.73 -31.05 -7.84
C PRO A 7 32.00 -29.69 -8.51
N PRO A 8 31.57 -28.56 -7.91
CA PRO A 8 31.79 -27.22 -8.45
C PRO A 8 33.27 -26.82 -8.34
N ALA A 9 33.76 -26.13 -9.37
CA ALA A 9 35.12 -25.58 -9.43
C ALA A 9 35.39 -24.62 -8.25
N PRO A 10 36.56 -24.70 -7.59
CA PRO A 10 36.90 -23.78 -6.51
C PRO A 10 37.09 -22.36 -7.06
N ALA A 11 36.43 -21.40 -6.40
CA ALA A 11 36.60 -19.98 -6.66
C ALA A 11 38.08 -19.59 -6.51
N ALA A 12 38.60 -18.83 -7.47
CA ALA A 12 39.95 -18.30 -7.44
C ALA A 12 40.13 -17.42 -6.18
N GLU A 13 40.85 -17.95 -5.20
CA GLU A 13 41.31 -17.19 -4.04
C GLU A 13 42.24 -16.08 -4.54
N SER A 14 41.82 -14.82 -4.37
CA SER A 14 42.72 -13.69 -4.58
C SER A 14 43.89 -13.82 -3.60
N THR A 15 45.07 -14.13 -4.12
CA THR A 15 46.33 -14.17 -3.36
C THR A 15 46.66 -12.74 -2.89
N VAL A 16 46.08 -12.34 -1.76
CA VAL A 16 46.51 -11.15 -1.04
C VAL A 16 47.82 -11.53 -0.38
N LEU A 17 48.94 -11.04 -0.93
CA LEU A 17 50.26 -11.22 -0.33
C LEU A 17 50.18 -10.80 1.15
N PRO A 18 50.68 -11.61 2.11
CA PRO A 18 50.59 -11.31 3.52
C PRO A 18 51.44 -10.07 3.82
N GLN A 19 50.78 -8.91 3.92
CA GLN A 19 51.43 -7.68 4.32
C GLN A 19 51.89 -7.85 5.76
N GLY A 20 53.21 -7.78 6.00
CA GLY A 20 53.83 -8.07 7.30
C GLY A 20 53.12 -7.37 8.46
N MET A 21 52.21 -8.10 9.12
CA MET A 21 51.42 -7.58 10.24
C MET A 21 52.29 -7.56 11.49
N ARG A 22 52.36 -6.40 12.16
CA ARG A 22 53.07 -6.26 13.43
C ARG A 22 52.30 -7.01 14.52
N LYS A 23 52.95 -7.96 15.19
CA LYS A 23 52.33 -8.77 16.27
C LYS A 23 51.81 -7.95 17.46
N ASN A 24 52.31 -6.73 17.65
CA ASN A 24 51.81 -5.79 18.65
C ASN A 24 51.51 -4.43 17.99
N GLY A 25 50.31 -4.28 17.42
CA GLY A 25 49.89 -3.11 16.65
C GLY A 25 48.37 -2.94 16.61
N LYS A 26 47.88 -1.85 15.99
CA LYS A 26 46.44 -1.52 15.87
C LYS A 26 45.73 -2.42 14.83
N GLN A 27 45.82 -3.73 14.99
CA GLN A 27 45.21 -4.75 14.11
C GLN A 27 43.68 -4.65 14.08
N TRP A 28 43.07 -4.10 15.15
CA TRP A 28 41.63 -3.88 15.27
C TRP A 28 41.12 -2.70 14.42
N HIS A 29 42.00 -1.86 13.89
CA HIS A 29 41.59 -0.83 12.93
C HIS A 29 41.44 -1.43 11.53
N PRO A 30 40.34 -1.15 10.83
CA PRO A 30 40.20 -1.56 9.44
C PRO A 30 41.29 -0.90 8.58
N VAL A 31 41.88 -1.67 7.69
CA VAL A 31 42.91 -1.18 6.76
C VAL A 31 42.26 -0.13 5.85
N LYS A 32 42.67 1.12 5.99
CA LYS A 32 42.19 2.23 5.15
C LYS A 32 42.75 2.05 3.73
N LYS A 33 41.90 1.67 2.77
CA LYS A 33 42.26 1.75 1.36
C LYS A 33 42.44 3.23 0.97
N ALA A 34 43.44 3.49 0.14
CA ALA A 34 43.62 4.82 -0.45
C ALA A 34 42.37 5.21 -1.26
N PHE A 35 41.91 6.44 -1.09
CA PHE A 35 40.82 7.00 -1.89
C PHE A 35 41.27 7.12 -3.35
N ARG A 36 40.48 6.56 -4.27
CA ARG A 36 40.75 6.62 -5.71
C ARG A 36 39.55 7.28 -6.37
N PRO A 37 39.64 8.56 -6.78
CA PRO A 37 38.50 9.33 -7.30
C PRO A 37 37.81 8.71 -8.53
N LYS A 38 38.53 7.88 -9.30
CA LYS A 38 38.01 7.20 -10.49
C LYS A 38 37.56 5.75 -10.23
N ALA A 39 37.77 5.22 -9.03
CA ALA A 39 37.35 3.86 -8.70
C ALA A 39 35.82 3.83 -8.56
N GLY A 40 35.15 3.05 -9.41
CA GLY A 40 33.69 2.97 -9.45
C GLY A 40 33.03 3.73 -10.61
N ASN A 41 33.80 4.41 -11.46
CA ASN A 41 33.27 4.98 -12.70
C ASN A 41 32.88 3.82 -13.64
N THR A 42 31.57 3.63 -13.82
CA THR A 42 31.02 2.68 -14.78
C THR A 42 30.93 3.35 -16.17
N SER A 43 31.01 2.54 -17.23
CA SER A 43 30.77 3.06 -18.58
C SER A 43 29.34 3.60 -18.67
N TYR A 44 29.12 4.56 -19.58
CA TYR A 44 27.79 5.14 -19.80
C TYR A 44 26.74 4.08 -20.07
N GLU A 45 27.08 3.06 -20.87
CA GLU A 45 26.20 1.92 -21.17
C GLU A 45 25.75 1.16 -19.92
N LYS A 46 26.66 0.94 -18.96
CA LYS A 46 26.32 0.29 -17.68
C LYS A 46 25.41 1.16 -16.82
N ARG A 47 25.56 2.48 -16.84
CA ARG A 47 24.65 3.38 -16.12
C ARG A 47 23.26 3.37 -16.74
N LYS A 48 23.19 3.48 -18.07
CA LYS A 48 21.94 3.44 -18.82
C LYS A 48 21.16 2.14 -18.56
N ALA A 49 21.84 0.99 -18.59
CA ALA A 49 21.21 -0.29 -18.27
C ALA A 49 20.68 -0.36 -16.82
N ASN A 50 21.39 0.24 -15.87
CA ASN A 50 20.90 0.32 -14.48
C ASN A 50 19.69 1.26 -14.35
N ASP A 51 19.71 2.40 -15.03
CA ASP A 51 18.60 3.36 -15.02
C ASP A 51 17.34 2.74 -15.64
N GLU A 52 17.49 2.00 -16.74
CA GLU A 52 16.40 1.24 -17.38
C GLU A 52 15.85 0.15 -16.45
N ALA A 53 16.72 -0.59 -15.76
CA ALA A 53 16.30 -1.59 -14.78
C ALA A 53 15.53 -0.95 -13.60
N ILE A 54 16.01 0.19 -13.09
CA ILE A 54 15.35 0.95 -12.02
C ILE A 54 14.01 1.52 -12.49
N ALA A 55 13.92 2.00 -13.74
CA ALA A 55 12.68 2.49 -14.30
C ALA A 55 11.64 1.36 -14.42
N ALA A 56 12.06 0.17 -14.86
CA ALA A 56 11.20 -0.99 -14.95
C ALA A 56 10.69 -1.47 -13.58
N THR A 57 11.52 -1.45 -12.54
CA THR A 57 11.07 -1.81 -11.18
C THR A 57 10.10 -0.78 -10.62
N LYS A 58 10.40 0.51 -10.78
CA LYS A 58 9.52 1.60 -10.33
C LYS A 58 8.17 1.60 -11.04
N ALA A 59 8.14 1.30 -12.35
CA ALA A 59 6.89 1.18 -13.10
C ALA A 59 5.99 0.09 -12.50
N LYS A 60 6.56 -1.11 -12.26
CA LYS A 60 5.84 -2.23 -11.63
C LYS A 60 5.36 -1.89 -10.21
N GLU A 61 6.20 -1.23 -9.41
CA GLU A 61 5.81 -0.77 -8.07
C GLU A 61 4.67 0.25 -8.12
N LYS A 62 4.67 1.12 -9.12
CA LYS A 62 3.63 2.14 -9.30
C LYS A 62 2.30 1.49 -9.69
N GLU A 63 2.31 0.57 -10.65
CA GLU A 63 1.13 -0.20 -11.07
C GLU A 63 0.49 -0.92 -9.87
N MET A 64 1.30 -1.63 -9.06
CA MET A 64 0.83 -2.33 -7.87
C MET A 64 0.21 -1.39 -6.81
N LYS A 65 0.75 -0.17 -6.67
CA LYS A 65 0.20 0.84 -5.75
C LYS A 65 -1.12 1.41 -6.28
N GLU A 66 -1.17 1.74 -7.57
CA GLU A 66 -2.36 2.28 -8.22
C GLU A 66 -3.52 1.28 -8.16
N GLU A 67 -3.28 -0.01 -8.42
CA GLU A 67 -4.31 -1.06 -8.29
C GLU A 67 -4.86 -1.16 -6.86
N LYS A 68 -3.97 -1.12 -5.85
CA LYS A 68 -4.36 -1.18 -4.44
C LYS A 68 -5.17 0.05 -4.03
N GLU A 69 -4.77 1.23 -4.49
CA GLU A 69 -5.49 2.48 -4.23
C GLU A 69 -6.84 2.51 -4.94
N ALA A 70 -6.92 2.06 -6.19
CA ALA A 70 -8.18 1.93 -6.93
C ALA A 70 -9.16 1.00 -6.23
N ALA A 71 -8.70 -0.17 -5.76
CA ALA A 71 -9.53 -1.09 -4.98
C ALA A 71 -10.04 -0.47 -3.68
N ARG A 72 -9.18 0.27 -2.96
CA ARG A 72 -9.55 0.99 -1.74
C ARG A 72 -10.57 2.11 -2.03
N GLN A 73 -10.36 2.87 -3.10
CA GLN A 73 -11.28 3.93 -3.50
C GLN A 73 -12.64 3.35 -3.89
N ALA A 74 -12.68 2.27 -4.68
CA ALA A 74 -13.91 1.58 -5.07
C ALA A 74 -14.70 1.06 -3.85
N HIS A 75 -14.00 0.61 -2.80
CA HIS A 75 -14.66 0.22 -1.55
C HIS A 75 -15.26 1.44 -0.82
N ILE A 76 -14.51 2.54 -0.73
CA ILE A 76 -14.95 3.77 -0.09
C ILE A 76 -16.17 4.36 -0.81
N THR A 77 -16.16 4.40 -2.15
CA THR A 77 -17.29 4.91 -2.94
C THR A 77 -18.55 4.08 -2.71
N LYS A 78 -18.44 2.74 -2.76
CA LYS A 78 -19.57 1.83 -2.46
C LYS A 78 -20.16 2.06 -1.07
N ILE A 79 -19.32 2.29 -0.05
CA ILE A 79 -19.80 2.59 1.30
C ILE A 79 -20.52 3.94 1.34
N LYS A 80 -19.96 4.97 0.70
CA LYS A 80 -20.57 6.30 0.64
C LYS A 80 -21.91 6.27 -0.07
N GLU A 81 -21.99 5.61 -1.23
CA GLU A 81 -23.23 5.42 -1.98
C GLU A 81 -24.29 4.69 -1.16
N LYS A 82 -23.91 3.61 -0.46
CA LYS A 82 -24.83 2.88 0.42
C LYS A 82 -25.38 3.76 1.55
N ARG A 83 -24.54 4.63 2.13
CA ARG A 83 -24.96 5.57 3.18
C ARG A 83 -25.88 6.65 2.62
N ALA A 84 -25.53 7.26 1.50
CA ALA A 84 -26.36 8.25 0.82
C ALA A 84 -27.74 7.68 0.45
N ASN A 85 -27.79 6.50 -0.16
CA ASN A 85 -29.06 5.83 -0.50
C ASN A 85 -29.91 5.54 0.75
N LYS A 86 -29.28 5.17 1.87
CA LYS A 86 -29.99 4.96 3.14
C LYS A 86 -30.54 6.27 3.70
N GLU A 87 -29.75 7.34 3.71
CA GLU A 87 -30.17 8.66 4.18
C GLU A 87 -31.31 9.23 3.33
N GLU A 88 -31.26 9.07 2.01
CA GLU A 88 -32.34 9.47 1.11
C GLU A 88 -33.61 8.67 1.41
N ARG A 89 -33.51 7.36 1.57
CA ARG A 89 -34.67 6.51 1.92
C ARG A 89 -35.29 6.93 3.25
N GLU A 90 -34.48 7.12 4.29
CA GLU A 90 -34.95 7.58 5.60
C GLU A 90 -35.59 8.98 5.54
N ARG A 91 -35.08 9.88 4.67
CA ARG A 91 -35.69 11.19 4.45
C ARG A 91 -37.08 11.07 3.83
N TYR A 92 -37.26 10.20 2.84
CA TYR A 92 -38.56 9.94 2.25
C TYR A 92 -39.53 9.26 3.22
N GLU A 93 -39.07 8.28 4.00
CA GLU A 93 -39.86 7.62 5.04
C GLU A 93 -40.37 8.63 6.07
N LYS A 94 -39.49 9.49 6.62
CA LYS A 94 -39.88 10.57 7.55
C LYS A 94 -40.88 11.55 6.94
N MET A 95 -40.75 11.86 5.65
CA MET A 95 -41.71 12.72 4.96
C MET A 95 -43.08 12.04 4.83
N ALA A 96 -43.10 10.75 4.47
CA ALA A 96 -44.31 9.96 4.38
C ALA A 96 -45.02 9.85 5.73
N GLU A 97 -44.28 9.54 6.81
CA GLU A 97 -44.78 9.53 8.19
C GLU A 97 -45.40 10.86 8.58
N LYS A 98 -44.71 11.97 8.29
CA LYS A 98 -45.24 13.32 8.59
C LYS A 98 -46.54 13.61 7.84
N MET A 99 -46.67 13.18 6.59
CA MET A 99 -47.91 13.35 5.82
C MET A 99 -49.02 12.42 6.32
N HIS A 100 -48.68 11.18 6.68
CA HIS A 100 -49.62 10.24 7.28
C HIS A 100 -50.15 10.77 8.62
N GLN A 101 -49.28 11.24 9.50
CA GLN A 101 -49.64 11.86 10.77
C GLN A 101 -50.58 13.05 10.57
N LYS A 102 -50.27 13.95 9.63
CA LYS A 102 -51.16 15.08 9.28
C LYS A 102 -52.54 14.62 8.82
N ARG A 103 -52.65 13.52 8.06
CA ARG A 103 -53.92 12.95 7.62
C ARG A 103 -54.70 12.40 8.81
N VAL A 104 -54.06 11.61 9.66
CA VAL A 104 -54.65 11.05 10.87
C VAL A 104 -55.15 12.17 11.79
N ASP A 105 -54.36 13.23 12.00
CA ASP A 105 -54.75 14.36 12.84
C ASP A 105 -55.90 15.19 12.26
N ARG A 106 -56.05 15.23 10.93
CA ARG A 106 -57.24 15.83 10.30
C ARG A 106 -58.49 14.99 10.53
N LEU A 107 -58.40 13.66 10.44
CA LEU A 107 -59.50 12.75 10.73
C LEU A 107 -59.93 12.84 12.19
N LYS A 108 -58.98 12.77 13.13
CA LYS A 108 -59.25 12.94 14.57
C LYS A 108 -59.95 14.26 14.90
N ARG A 109 -59.57 15.37 14.23
CA ARG A 109 -60.26 16.66 14.39
C ARG A 109 -61.69 16.65 13.89
N ARG A 110 -61.99 15.92 12.81
CA ARG A 110 -63.36 15.77 12.27
C ARG A 110 -64.24 14.92 13.17
N GLU A 111 -63.68 13.90 13.80
CA GLU A 111 -64.38 13.03 14.74
C GLU A 111 -64.84 13.77 16.02
N LYS A 112 -64.31 14.97 16.28
CA LYS A 112 -64.62 15.81 17.47
C LYS A 112 -64.61 15.03 18.79
N ARG A 113 -63.84 13.96 18.87
CA ARG A 113 -63.80 13.08 20.05
C ARG A 113 -63.13 13.84 21.20
N ASN A 114 -63.86 14.03 22.29
CA ASN A 114 -63.31 14.71 23.46
C ASN A 114 -62.35 13.76 24.18
N LYS A 115 -61.05 14.10 24.16
CA LYS A 115 -59.98 13.25 24.72
C LYS A 115 -60.12 12.97 26.22
N MET A 116 -60.82 13.83 26.96
CA MET A 116 -61.04 13.70 28.41
C MET A 116 -62.19 12.74 28.75
N LEU A 117 -63.11 12.52 27.81
CA LEU A 117 -64.23 11.61 27.98
C LEU A 117 -63.81 10.25 27.42
N LYS A 118 -63.58 9.28 28.30
CA LYS A 118 -63.36 7.87 27.93
C LYS A 118 -64.70 7.27 27.49
N SER A 119 -65.04 7.47 26.23
CA SER A 119 -66.06 6.68 25.51
C SER A 119 -65.37 5.61 24.67
#